data_AF-A0A433K6J9-F1
#
_entry.id   AF-A0A433K6J9-F1
#
_cell.length_a   1.000
_cell.length_b   1.000
_cell.length_c   1.000
_cell.angle_alpha   90.00
_cell.angle_beta   90.00
_cell.angle_gamma   90.00
#
_symmetry.space_group_name_H-M   'P 1'
#
loop_
_entity.id
_entity.type
_entity.pdbx_description
1 polymer ?
#
loop_
_entity_poly.entity_id
_entity_poly.type
_entity_poly.pdbx_seq_one_letter_code
_entity_poly.pdbx_strand_id
1 'polypeptide(L)'
;MNNKKIIDSHLQTNCFYTAANTINKLQGHSLDISTLIDDLQCSAKNIHDEDIKEIEQLLMMQAKTLDCVFYDALSRLAEVNMVNQLEVFAGMAFKAQSQCRKTLAVLAELKNPRRTTFIKQQNNAITQQVNNGVQSKFQNSEKVTNELLSEAGYEALDYRGAKETGVINSAMAAMETINRSENG
;
A
#
# COMPACT_ATOMS: atom_id res chain seq x y z
N MET A 1 -16.45 -31.11 39.73
CA MET A 1 -16.28 -29.65 39.62
C MET A 1 -15.13 -29.23 38.69
N ASN A 2 -14.07 -30.04 38.51
CA ASN A 2 -12.94 -29.70 37.63
C ASN A 2 -13.23 -29.78 36.12
N ASN A 3 -13.98 -30.78 35.65
CA ASN A 3 -14.26 -30.92 34.20
C ASN A 3 -15.08 -29.77 33.63
N LYS A 4 -16.01 -29.19 34.40
CA LYS A 4 -16.80 -28.03 33.97
C LYS A 4 -15.90 -26.81 33.75
N LYS A 5 -14.98 -26.52 34.68
CA LYS A 5 -14.01 -25.42 34.55
C LYS A 5 -13.04 -25.61 33.37
N ILE A 6 -12.64 -26.85 33.05
CA ILE A 6 -11.75 -27.14 31.92
C ILE A 6 -12.50 -26.96 30.58
N ILE A 7 -13.75 -27.42 30.49
CA ILE A 7 -14.60 -27.20 29.31
C ILE A 7 -14.91 -25.71 29.13
N ASP A 8 -15.24 -25.01 30.22
CA ASP A 8 -15.46 -23.55 30.21
C ASP A 8 -14.20 -22.80 29.77
N SER A 9 -13.01 -23.25 30.21
CA SER A 9 -11.70 -22.71 29.78
C SER A 9 -11.46 -22.90 28.28
N HIS A 10 -11.76 -24.08 27.73
CA HIS A 10 -11.63 -24.36 26.29
C HIS A 10 -12.66 -23.61 25.44
N LEU A 11 -13.88 -23.42 25.94
CA LEU A 11 -14.87 -22.54 25.32
C LEU A 11 -14.36 -21.10 25.30
N GLN A 12 -13.80 -20.60 26.40
CA GLN A 12 -13.27 -19.23 26.49
C GLN A 12 -12.00 -19.00 25.66
N THR A 13 -11.25 -20.05 25.32
CA THR A 13 -10.11 -19.96 24.40
C THR A 13 -10.51 -20.06 22.93
N ASN A 14 -11.74 -20.48 22.64
CA ASN A 14 -12.25 -20.46 21.27
C ASN A 14 -12.52 -19.01 20.85
N CYS A 15 -11.82 -18.54 19.81
CA CYS A 15 -11.95 -17.18 19.29
C CYS A 15 -13.39 -16.84 18.87
N PHE A 16 -14.15 -17.81 18.37
CA PHE A 16 -15.55 -17.65 17.99
C PHE A 16 -16.45 -17.40 19.19
N TYR A 17 -16.25 -18.12 20.29
CA TYR A 17 -17.02 -17.92 21.53
C TYR A 17 -16.77 -16.52 22.11
N THR A 18 -15.50 -16.11 22.19
CA THR A 18 -15.14 -14.78 22.71
C THR A 18 -15.67 -13.66 21.82
N ALA A 19 -15.60 -13.82 20.49
CA ALA A 19 -16.18 -12.88 19.54
C ALA A 19 -17.71 -12.80 19.70
N ALA A 20 -18.39 -13.94 19.71
CA ALA A 20 -19.85 -14.02 19.87
C ALA A 20 -20.31 -13.38 21.19
N ASN A 21 -19.64 -13.67 22.30
CA ASN A 21 -19.98 -13.11 23.60
C ASN A 21 -19.78 -11.58 23.64
N THR A 22 -18.73 -11.08 22.98
CA THR A 22 -18.47 -9.64 22.88
C THR A 22 -19.52 -8.94 22.03
N ILE A 23 -19.88 -9.50 20.87
CA ILE A 23 -20.95 -8.99 20.01
C ILE A 23 -22.27 -8.97 20.75
N ASN A 24 -22.63 -10.06 21.43
CA ASN A 24 -23.86 -10.14 22.21
C ASN A 24 -23.89 -9.07 23.32
N LYS A 25 -22.77 -8.85 24.00
CA LYS A 25 -22.64 -7.78 25.00
C LYS A 25 -22.82 -6.39 24.40
N LEU A 26 -22.22 -6.12 23.24
CA LEU A 26 -22.34 -4.82 22.56
C LEU A 26 -23.76 -4.56 22.05
N GLN A 27 -24.50 -5.61 21.67
CA GLN A 27 -25.89 -5.54 21.22
C GLN A 27 -26.93 -5.63 22.36
N GLY A 28 -26.49 -5.60 23.63
CA GLY A 28 -27.41 -5.57 24.77
C GLY A 28 -28.02 -6.93 25.16
N HIS A 29 -27.30 -8.03 24.95
CA HIS A 29 -27.68 -9.39 25.35
C HIS A 29 -28.96 -9.95 24.71
N SER A 30 -29.29 -9.50 23.50
CA SER A 30 -30.50 -9.93 22.78
C SER A 30 -30.31 -11.13 21.84
N LEU A 31 -29.06 -11.59 21.62
CA LEU A 31 -28.76 -12.62 20.63
C LEU A 31 -28.55 -14.00 21.26
N ASP A 32 -28.97 -15.05 20.55
CA ASP A 32 -28.56 -16.41 20.86
C ASP A 32 -27.08 -16.61 20.52
N ILE A 33 -26.30 -16.92 21.55
CA ILE A 33 -24.84 -17.11 21.45
C ILE A 33 -24.51 -18.33 20.59
N SER A 34 -25.36 -19.38 20.62
CA SER A 34 -25.09 -20.59 19.83
C SER A 34 -25.19 -20.29 18.33
N THR A 35 -26.26 -19.64 17.90
CA THR A 35 -26.45 -19.23 16.49
C THR A 35 -25.32 -18.33 16.03
N LEU A 36 -24.91 -17.37 16.86
CA LEU A 36 -23.83 -16.45 16.51
C LEU A 36 -22.47 -17.15 16.37
N ILE A 37 -22.19 -18.17 17.19
CA ILE A 37 -20.98 -18.98 17.04
C ILE A 37 -21.02 -19.77 15.73
N ASP A 38 -22.17 -20.37 15.40
CA ASP A 38 -22.35 -21.13 14.16
C ASP A 38 -22.20 -20.25 12.93
N ASP A 39 -22.75 -19.03 12.96
CA ASP A 39 -22.62 -18.03 11.89
C ASP A 39 -21.15 -17.60 11.70
N LEU A 40 -20.43 -17.32 12.78
CA LEU A 40 -19.01 -16.96 12.72
C LEU A 40 -18.15 -18.11 12.21
N GLN A 41 -18.47 -19.36 12.57
CA GLN A 41 -17.79 -20.54 12.03
C GLN A 41 -18.09 -20.75 10.55
N CYS A 42 -19.32 -20.50 10.10
CA CYS A 42 -19.70 -20.56 8.69
C CYS A 42 -18.96 -19.48 7.88
N SER A 43 -18.97 -18.23 8.36
CA SER A 43 -18.19 -17.12 7.78
C SER A 43 -16.72 -17.48 7.64
N ALA A 44 -16.11 -18.04 8.69
CA ALA A 44 -14.71 -18.48 8.64
C ALA A 44 -14.45 -19.61 7.63
N LYS A 45 -15.39 -20.55 7.46
CA LYS A 45 -15.30 -21.61 6.44
C LYS A 45 -15.40 -21.03 5.02
N ASN A 46 -16.29 -20.07 4.79
CA ASN A 46 -16.44 -19.43 3.47
C ASN A 46 -15.15 -18.73 3.02
N ILE A 47 -14.37 -18.17 3.95
CA ILE A 47 -13.05 -17.59 3.66
C ILE A 47 -12.06 -18.66 3.18
N HIS A 48 -12.12 -19.87 3.74
CA HIS A 48 -11.31 -21.00 3.28
C HIS A 48 -11.70 -21.48 1.89
N ASP A 49 -12.97 -21.30 1.49
CA ASP A 49 -13.51 -21.67 0.17
C ASP A 49 -13.32 -20.57 -0.90
N GLU A 50 -12.39 -19.63 -0.68
CA GLU A 50 -12.06 -18.50 -1.57
C GLU A 50 -13.20 -17.48 -1.81
N ASP A 51 -14.32 -17.55 -1.07
CA ASP A 51 -15.37 -16.52 -1.14
C ASP A 51 -15.01 -15.31 -0.25
N ILE A 52 -14.38 -14.32 -0.88
CA ILE A 52 -13.92 -13.08 -0.22
C ILE A 52 -15.00 -12.00 -0.12
N LYS A 53 -16.22 -12.22 -0.63
CA LYS A 53 -17.26 -11.18 -0.71
C LYS A 53 -17.62 -10.59 0.65
N GLU A 54 -17.71 -11.45 1.68
CA GLU A 54 -18.04 -11.00 3.03
C GLU A 54 -16.95 -10.08 3.60
N ILE A 55 -15.67 -10.41 3.35
CA ILE A 55 -14.53 -9.57 3.73
C ILE A 55 -14.55 -8.25 2.94
N GLU A 56 -14.84 -8.28 1.64
CA GLU A 56 -14.94 -7.06 0.82
C GLU A 56 -16.04 -6.13 1.35
N GLN A 57 -17.22 -6.68 1.67
CA GLN A 57 -18.34 -5.94 2.23
C GLN A 57 -17.99 -5.37 3.61
N LEU A 58 -17.35 -6.16 4.47
CA LEU A 58 -16.90 -5.73 5.79
C LEU A 58 -15.91 -4.56 5.69
N LEU A 59 -14.87 -4.69 4.87
CA LEU A 59 -13.87 -3.63 4.67
C LEU A 59 -14.49 -2.37 4.07
N MET A 60 -15.40 -2.53 3.11
CA MET A 60 -16.14 -1.39 2.54
C MET A 60 -16.99 -0.67 3.61
N MET A 61 -17.71 -1.42 4.43
CA MET A 61 -18.51 -0.88 5.53
C MET A 61 -17.62 -0.15 6.55
N GLN A 62 -16.49 -0.75 6.94
CA GLN A 62 -15.53 -0.12 7.86
C GLN A 62 -14.97 1.19 7.29
N ALA A 63 -14.60 1.21 5.99
CA ALA A 63 -14.14 2.42 5.32
C ALA A 63 -15.21 3.51 5.33
N LYS A 64 -16.48 3.15 5.07
CA LYS A 64 -17.61 4.08 5.14
C LYS A 64 -17.87 4.62 6.55
N THR A 65 -17.81 3.78 7.58
CA THR A 65 -17.93 4.24 8.97
C THR A 65 -16.82 5.21 9.34
N LEU A 66 -15.57 4.95 8.92
CA LEU A 66 -14.45 5.88 9.14
C LEU A 66 -14.64 7.21 8.40
N ASP A 67 -15.21 7.18 7.19
CA ASP A 67 -15.59 8.39 6.44
C ASP A 67 -16.67 9.20 7.20
N CYS A 68 -17.68 8.53 7.77
CA CYS A 68 -18.66 9.18 8.63
C CYS A 68 -18.04 9.81 9.88
N VAL A 69 -17.11 9.11 10.54
CA VAL A 69 -16.37 9.66 11.71
C VAL A 69 -15.53 10.87 11.30
N PHE A 70 -14.95 10.87 10.11
CA PHE A 70 -14.24 12.02 9.57
C PHE A 70 -15.16 13.23 9.42
N TYR A 71 -16.34 13.07 8.80
CA TYR A 71 -17.31 14.17 8.66
C TYR A 71 -17.89 14.64 9.99
N ASP A 72 -18.17 13.74 10.94
CA ASP A 72 -18.62 14.12 12.29
C ASP A 72 -17.55 14.93 13.01
N ALA A 73 -16.28 14.50 12.94
CA ALA A 73 -15.16 15.22 13.53
C ALA A 73 -14.96 16.62 12.91
N LEU A 74 -15.08 16.75 11.59
CA LEU A 74 -14.99 18.05 10.90
C LEU A 74 -16.17 18.96 11.23
N SER A 75 -17.38 18.40 11.37
CA SER A 75 -18.57 19.18 11.74
C SER A 75 -18.40 19.76 13.14
N ARG A 76 -17.94 18.95 14.10
CA ARG A 76 -17.61 19.40 15.46
C ARG A 76 -16.47 20.41 15.47
N LEU A 77 -15.45 20.22 14.62
CA LEU A 77 -14.32 21.14 14.50
C LEU A 77 -14.78 22.57 14.13
N ALA A 78 -15.78 22.69 13.24
CA ALA A 78 -16.32 23.98 12.82
C ALA A 78 -17.09 24.73 13.93
N GLU A 79 -17.57 24.02 14.95
CA GLU A 79 -18.36 24.56 16.07
C GLU A 79 -17.49 24.96 17.28
N VAL A 80 -16.21 24.58 17.28
CA VAL A 80 -15.33 24.69 18.44
C VAL A 80 -14.61 26.05 18.48
N ASN A 81 -14.67 26.72 19.63
CA ASN A 81 -13.99 28.00 19.89
C ASN A 81 -12.67 27.86 20.68
N MET A 82 -12.40 26.68 21.25
CA MET A 82 -11.21 26.42 22.05
C MET A 82 -10.13 25.70 21.24
N VAL A 83 -8.92 26.26 21.21
CA VAL A 83 -7.77 25.72 20.45
C VAL A 83 -7.46 24.26 20.82
N ASN A 84 -7.57 23.89 22.10
CA ASN A 84 -7.30 22.51 22.55
C ASN A 84 -8.27 21.48 21.96
N GLN A 85 -9.55 21.85 21.83
CA GLN A 85 -10.56 20.96 21.24
C GLN A 85 -10.39 20.90 19.71
N LEU A 86 -9.91 21.98 19.09
CA LEU A 86 -9.59 22.04 17.66
C LEU A 86 -8.54 20.98 17.30
N GLU A 87 -7.45 20.88 18.06
CA GLU A 87 -6.40 19.89 17.83
C GLU A 87 -6.92 18.45 18.00
N VAL A 88 -7.78 18.20 18.99
CA VAL A 88 -8.37 16.86 19.23
C VAL A 88 -9.25 16.43 18.07
N PHE A 89 -10.20 17.26 17.64
CA PHE A 89 -11.10 16.91 16.54
C PHE A 89 -10.39 16.84 15.19
N ALA A 90 -9.45 17.76 14.91
CA ALA A 90 -8.61 17.69 13.72
C ALA A 90 -7.76 16.40 13.71
N GLY A 91 -7.17 16.05 14.86
CA GLY A 91 -6.43 14.80 15.03
C GLY A 91 -7.29 13.56 14.80
N MET A 92 -8.53 13.54 15.33
CA MET A 92 -9.48 12.46 15.11
C MET A 92 -9.88 12.33 13.63
N ALA A 93 -10.15 13.45 12.97
CA ALA A 93 -10.47 13.50 11.55
C ALA A 93 -9.32 12.94 10.69
N PHE A 94 -8.10 13.46 10.83
CA PHE A 94 -6.97 13.00 10.02
C PHE A 94 -6.60 11.54 10.31
N LYS A 95 -6.77 11.07 11.55
CA LYS A 95 -6.63 9.65 11.88
C LYS A 95 -7.68 8.81 11.17
N ALA A 96 -8.96 9.18 11.23
CA ALA A 96 -10.03 8.47 10.55
C ALA A 96 -9.79 8.40 9.03
N GLN A 97 -9.38 9.52 8.41
CA GLN A 97 -9.01 9.58 7.00
C GLN A 97 -7.83 8.65 6.67
N SER A 98 -6.77 8.65 7.49
CA SER A 98 -5.62 7.77 7.30
C SER A 98 -6.00 6.29 7.38
N GLN A 99 -6.85 5.92 8.35
CA GLN A 99 -7.32 4.54 8.48
C GLN A 99 -8.24 4.14 7.32
N CYS A 100 -9.14 5.02 6.87
CA CYS A 100 -10.00 4.75 5.71
C CYS A 100 -9.17 4.43 4.45
N ARG A 101 -8.12 5.22 4.17
CA ARG A 101 -7.19 4.94 3.06
C ARG A 101 -6.50 3.59 3.18
N LYS A 102 -6.10 3.19 4.40
CA LYS A 102 -5.50 1.87 4.65
C LYS A 102 -6.49 0.75 4.38
N THR A 103 -7.73 0.87 4.86
CA THR A 103 -8.79 -0.11 4.61
C THR A 103 -9.07 -0.28 3.11
N LEU A 104 -9.13 0.82 2.35
CA LEU A 104 -9.30 0.79 0.90
C LEU A 104 -8.07 0.21 0.17
N ALA A 105 -6.87 0.44 0.67
CA ALA A 105 -5.65 -0.17 0.14
C ALA A 105 -5.66 -1.70 0.33
N VAL A 106 -6.09 -2.18 1.51
CA VAL A 106 -6.27 -3.62 1.78
C VAL A 106 -7.33 -4.22 0.85
N LEU A 107 -8.45 -3.53 0.64
CA LEU A 107 -9.47 -3.97 -0.32
C LEU A 107 -8.91 -4.07 -1.74
N ALA A 108 -8.13 -3.07 -2.18
CA ALA A 108 -7.50 -3.07 -3.50
C ALA A 108 -6.47 -4.20 -3.66
N GLU A 109 -5.69 -4.48 -2.62
CA GLU A 109 -4.74 -5.60 -2.56
C GLU A 109 -5.46 -6.95 -2.55
N LEU A 110 -6.63 -7.05 -1.91
CA LEU A 110 -7.44 -8.26 -1.91
C LEU A 110 -7.98 -8.57 -3.32
N LYS A 111 -8.46 -7.54 -4.04
CA LYS A 111 -8.98 -7.70 -5.41
C LYS A 111 -7.91 -7.98 -6.45
N ASN A 112 -6.74 -7.37 -6.29
CA ASN A 112 -5.60 -7.52 -7.18
C ASN A 112 -4.36 -7.73 -6.31
N PRO A 113 -4.13 -8.96 -5.83
CA PRO A 113 -2.92 -9.25 -5.06
C PRO A 113 -1.74 -8.86 -5.94
N ARG A 114 -0.99 -7.85 -5.50
CA ARG A 114 0.22 -7.44 -6.22
C ARG A 114 1.06 -8.69 -6.31
N ARG A 115 1.18 -9.25 -7.53
CA ARG A 115 2.13 -10.32 -7.78
C ARG A 115 3.46 -9.73 -7.38
N THR A 116 3.95 -10.12 -6.22
CA THR A 116 5.32 -9.89 -5.80
C THR A 116 6.12 -10.49 -6.93
N THR A 117 6.60 -9.61 -7.80
CA THR A 117 7.57 -9.99 -8.80
C THR A 117 8.74 -10.35 -7.93
N PHE A 118 8.92 -11.64 -7.66
CA PHE A 118 10.14 -12.17 -7.11
C PHE A 118 11.19 -11.77 -8.12
N ILE A 119 11.76 -10.58 -7.96
CA ILE A 119 12.99 -10.19 -8.61
C ILE A 119 13.97 -11.16 -7.97
N LYS A 120 14.11 -12.31 -8.63
CA LYS A 120 15.15 -13.29 -8.40
C LYS A 120 16.41 -12.44 -8.50
N GLN A 121 16.97 -12.03 -7.36
CA GLN A 121 18.22 -11.30 -7.34
C GLN A 121 19.21 -12.23 -8.01
N GLN A 122 19.50 -11.93 -9.27
CA GLN A 122 20.49 -12.64 -10.05
C GLN A 122 21.80 -12.21 -9.40
N ASN A 123 22.29 -13.04 -8.49
CA ASN A 123 23.55 -12.86 -7.82
C ASN A 123 24.65 -12.99 -8.89
N ASN A 124 24.92 -11.89 -9.61
CA ASN A 124 26.05 -11.74 -10.51
C ASN A 124 27.30 -11.53 -9.65
N ALA A 125 27.62 -12.53 -8.82
CA ALA A 125 28.95 -12.68 -8.27
C ALA A 125 29.86 -13.12 -9.42
N ILE A 126 30.31 -12.13 -10.21
CA ILE A 126 31.46 -12.30 -11.10
C ILE A 126 32.63 -12.69 -10.19
N THR A 127 33.08 -13.92 -10.31
CA THR A 127 34.30 -14.42 -9.68
C THR A 127 35.48 -13.53 -10.12
N GLN A 128 35.90 -12.61 -9.27
CA GLN A 128 37.16 -11.88 -9.45
C GLN A 128 38.31 -12.83 -9.15
N GLN A 129 39.00 -13.31 -10.20
CA GLN A 129 40.31 -13.91 -10.05
C GLN A 129 41.37 -12.81 -10.08
N VAL A 130 42.04 -12.62 -8.95
CA VAL A 130 43.23 -11.78 -8.83
C VAL A 130 44.48 -12.63 -9.06
N ASN A 131 44.97 -12.69 -10.30
CA ASN A 131 46.23 -13.36 -10.62
C ASN A 131 47.35 -12.32 -10.77
N ASN A 132 48.06 -12.05 -9.66
CA ASN A 132 49.31 -11.31 -9.67
C ASN A 132 50.46 -12.28 -9.97
N GLY A 133 50.95 -12.28 -11.22
CA GLY A 133 52.30 -12.70 -11.64
C GLY A 133 52.72 -14.19 -11.51
N VAL A 134 52.78 -14.88 -12.66
CA VAL A 134 53.84 -15.82 -13.16
C VAL A 134 54.29 -16.95 -12.19
N GLN A 135 54.13 -18.25 -12.46
CA GLN A 135 54.70 -19.02 -13.58
C GLN A 135 54.08 -20.45 -13.67
N SER A 136 53.96 -20.95 -14.90
CA SER A 136 53.36 -22.24 -15.33
C SER A 136 54.12 -23.51 -14.88
N LYS A 137 53.38 -24.58 -14.50
CA LYS A 137 53.62 -25.96 -14.97
C LYS A 137 52.30 -26.78 -15.10
N PHE A 138 51.93 -27.02 -16.36
CA PHE A 138 51.20 -28.13 -17.00
C PHE A 138 50.22 -29.03 -16.22
N GLN A 139 48.98 -29.15 -16.74
CA GLN A 139 48.45 -30.40 -17.31
C GLN A 139 47.17 -30.16 -18.13
N ASN A 140 47.07 -30.88 -19.25
CA ASN A 140 46.00 -30.85 -20.24
C ASN A 140 44.63 -31.18 -19.65
N SER A 141 43.60 -30.42 -20.03
CA SER A 141 42.24 -30.96 -20.19
C SER A 141 41.50 -30.14 -21.24
N GLU A 142 41.04 -30.87 -22.24
CA GLU A 142 40.22 -30.46 -23.37
C GLU A 142 39.06 -29.54 -22.94
N LYS A 143 38.80 -28.48 -23.71
CA LYS A 143 37.67 -28.41 -24.63
C LYS A 143 37.58 -27.03 -25.27
N VAL A 144 37.45 -27.08 -26.59
CA VAL A 144 37.25 -25.99 -27.53
C VAL A 144 36.04 -25.14 -27.14
N THR A 145 36.17 -23.82 -27.14
CA THR A 145 35.04 -22.88 -27.19
C THR A 145 35.23 -21.87 -28.30
N ASN A 146 34.40 -22.03 -29.32
CA ASN A 146 33.71 -21.05 -30.15
C ASN A 146 34.41 -19.71 -30.36
N GLU A 147 34.97 -19.56 -31.56
CA GLU A 147 35.37 -18.29 -32.15
C GLU A 147 34.18 -17.31 -32.16
N LEU A 148 34.42 -16.06 -31.78
CA LEU A 148 33.46 -14.99 -31.99
C LEU A 148 34.03 -13.87 -32.86
N LEU A 149 33.13 -13.42 -33.72
CA LEU A 149 33.13 -12.46 -34.81
C LEU A 149 33.93 -11.17 -34.53
N SER A 150 34.82 -10.84 -35.45
CA SER A 150 35.59 -9.59 -35.50
C SER A 150 34.68 -8.37 -35.59
N GLU A 151 34.89 -7.43 -34.67
CA GLU A 151 34.20 -6.15 -34.53
C GLU A 151 34.69 -5.15 -35.59
N ALA A 152 33.76 -4.50 -36.31
CA ALA A 152 34.09 -3.40 -37.23
C ALA A 152 33.37 -2.12 -36.80
N GLY A 153 34.18 -1.17 -36.33
CA GLY A 153 34.03 0.28 -36.53
C GLY A 153 32.84 0.98 -35.90
N TYR A 154 33.09 1.75 -34.84
CA TYR A 154 32.31 2.95 -34.56
C TYR A 154 33.25 4.15 -34.38
N GLU A 155 33.02 5.17 -35.21
CA GLU A 155 33.60 6.51 -35.07
C GLU A 155 33.11 7.17 -33.78
N ALA A 156 34.01 7.94 -33.14
CA ALA A 156 33.69 8.67 -31.92
C ALA A 156 32.64 9.76 -32.21
N LEU A 157 31.45 9.64 -31.60
CA LEU A 157 30.41 10.66 -31.64
C LEU A 157 30.76 11.83 -30.69
N ASP A 158 30.99 13.01 -31.25
CA ASP A 158 31.22 14.28 -30.54
C ASP A 158 29.91 14.83 -29.96
N TYR A 159 29.91 15.17 -28.67
CA TYR A 159 28.73 15.61 -27.89
C TYR A 159 28.54 17.13 -27.82
N ARG A 160 29.24 17.95 -28.62
CA ARG A 160 29.02 19.41 -28.63
C ARG A 160 27.95 19.85 -29.63
N GLY A 161 26.69 19.62 -29.29
CA GLY A 161 25.52 20.26 -29.94
C GLY A 161 25.00 21.46 -29.12
N ALA A 162 24.76 22.59 -29.78
CA ALA A 162 24.18 23.79 -29.16
C ALA A 162 22.74 23.57 -28.70
N LYS A 163 22.36 24.19 -27.57
CA LYS A 163 21.05 24.02 -26.91
C LYS A 163 20.04 25.00 -27.51
N GLU A 164 19.01 24.50 -28.19
CA GLU A 164 17.88 25.32 -28.63
C GLU A 164 16.99 25.72 -27.45
N THR A 165 16.53 26.97 -27.47
CA THR A 165 15.66 27.54 -26.44
C THR A 165 14.21 27.17 -26.78
N GLY A 166 13.55 26.44 -25.88
CA GLY A 166 12.14 26.08 -26.03
C GLY A 166 11.24 27.32 -26.04
N VAL A 167 10.46 27.47 -27.12
CA VAL A 167 9.49 28.54 -27.34
C VAL A 167 8.32 28.37 -26.37
N ILE A 168 8.34 29.12 -25.27
CA ILE A 168 7.15 29.32 -24.42
C ILE A 168 6.64 30.73 -24.74
N ASN A 169 5.39 30.80 -25.20
CA ASN A 169 4.57 31.97 -25.53
C ASN A 169 4.61 32.45 -26.99
N SER A 170 3.60 32.01 -27.75
CA SER A 170 3.14 32.69 -28.96
C SER A 170 1.65 33.01 -28.81
N ALA A 171 1.35 34.23 -28.35
CA ALA A 171 0.09 34.90 -28.60
C ALA A 171 0.38 36.41 -28.65
N MET A 172 0.61 36.90 -29.87
CA MET A 172 0.70 38.33 -30.15
C MET A 172 -0.67 38.98 -29.94
N ALA A 173 -0.68 40.13 -29.27
CA ALA A 173 -1.62 41.20 -29.55
C ALA A 173 -0.89 42.53 -29.28
N ALA A 174 -0.48 43.19 -30.35
CA ALA A 174 -0.09 44.59 -30.31
C ALA A 174 -1.39 45.41 -30.36
N MET A 175 -1.68 46.20 -29.32
CA MET A 175 -2.51 47.41 -29.45
C MET A 175 -2.06 48.50 -28.47
N GLU A 176 -1.54 49.54 -29.10
CA GLU A 176 -1.67 50.98 -28.81
C GLU A 176 -1.15 51.58 -27.49
N THR A 177 -0.21 52.51 -27.70
CA THR A 177 0.19 53.59 -26.80
C THR A 177 -1.00 54.45 -26.38
N ILE A 178 -1.42 54.36 -25.12
CA ILE A 178 -2.29 55.38 -24.52
C ILE A 178 -1.40 56.44 -23.86
N ASN A 179 -1.48 57.61 -24.45
CA ASN A 179 -0.74 58.83 -24.12
C ASN A 179 -1.15 59.32 -22.72
N ARG A 180 -0.16 59.60 -21.88
CA ARG A 180 -0.31 60.13 -20.52
C ARG A 180 -0.70 61.61 -20.63
N SER A 181 -1.92 61.99 -20.28
CA SER A 181 -2.21 63.41 -20.03
C SER A 181 -1.72 63.79 -18.63
N GLU A 182 -0.80 64.73 -18.58
CA GLU A 182 -0.62 65.64 -17.46
C GLU A 182 -1.91 66.43 -17.23
N ASN A 183 -2.19 66.70 -15.95
CA ASN A 183 -3.02 67.78 -15.37
C ASN A 183 -3.47 67.25 -13.99
N GLY A 184 -3.31 67.91 -12.86
CA GLY A 184 -2.84 69.24 -12.48
C GLY A 184 -3.09 69.35 -10.97
#